data_AF-M6RLW3-F1
#
_entry.id   AF-M6RLW3-F1
#
_cell.length_a   1.000
_cell.length_b   1.000
_cell.length_c   1.000
_cell.angle_alpha   90.00
_cell.angle_beta   90.00
_cell.angle_gamma   90.00
#
_symmetry.space_group_name_H-M   'P 1'
#
loop_
_entity.id
_entity.type
_entity.pdbx_description
1 polymer ?
#
loop_
_entity_poly.entity_id
_entity_poly.type
_entity_poly.pdbx_seq_one_letter_code
_entity_poly.pdbx_strand_id
1 'polypeptide(L)'
;MCVHGFGDTSTIFEPLAKQLILKGKANNVYILDLPGHGGSTMTKGTAAYPSNVSELTVQNYEEATRALLDTMPSTMIWPDLPDTIVGHSIGGLVVQLLQNKLKNQNSSLFKQYKITSTVLIASDIPYPLPWSGSDVTMGDPNYNQSAKAFVWNFKVERILSSSPLVIGLFVESPDDFFINTKYSVNGIPVTGAPTPAQVEVMNVLEPYRAAANIVGLDPSGQTQNAVPRIPVTRGIWSGENLKVVWLDKDVFFTKQETQNLANYLDPGQIGVMVTISDPEAVHGTPFSKPSLLIPLF
;
A
#
# COMPACT_ATOMS: atom_id res chain seq x y z
N MET A 1 -1.08 -8.22 11.14
CA MET A 1 -2.10 -7.50 10.37
C MET A 1 -1.47 -7.02 9.07
N CYS A 2 -2.11 -7.24 7.92
CA CYS A 2 -1.57 -6.93 6.60
C CYS A 2 -2.47 -5.90 5.88
N VAL A 3 -1.85 -4.85 5.33
CA VAL A 3 -2.49 -3.73 4.63
C VAL A 3 -2.06 -3.76 3.16
N HIS A 4 -3.02 -3.86 2.24
CA HIS A 4 -2.76 -4.12 0.81
C HIS A 4 -2.37 -2.87 0.01
N GLY A 5 -1.94 -3.14 -1.23
CA GLY A 5 -1.48 -2.18 -2.23
C GLY A 5 -2.59 -1.50 -3.03
N PHE A 6 -2.14 -0.67 -3.98
CA PHE A 6 -2.97 0.11 -4.91
C PHE A 6 -3.86 -0.81 -5.76
N GLY A 7 -5.16 -0.57 -5.79
CA GLY A 7 -6.10 -1.35 -6.61
C GLY A 7 -6.07 -2.85 -6.35
N ASP A 8 -5.58 -3.28 -5.18
CA ASP A 8 -5.61 -4.65 -4.70
C ASP A 8 -6.74 -4.84 -3.68
N THR A 9 -7.10 -6.09 -3.39
CA THR A 9 -7.84 -6.44 -2.17
C THR A 9 -6.94 -7.16 -1.18
N SER A 10 -7.43 -7.41 0.03
CA SER A 10 -6.73 -8.17 1.07
C SER A 10 -6.28 -9.56 0.61
N THR A 11 -6.94 -10.12 -0.41
CA THR A 11 -6.66 -11.43 -0.99
C THR A 11 -5.23 -11.57 -1.52
N ILE A 12 -4.53 -10.46 -1.83
CA ILE A 12 -3.09 -10.47 -2.14
C ILE A 12 -2.24 -11.14 -1.04
N PHE A 13 -2.69 -11.08 0.22
CA PHE A 13 -1.98 -11.68 1.35
C PHE A 13 -2.45 -13.08 1.70
N GLU A 14 -3.49 -13.63 1.07
CA GLU A 14 -3.99 -14.95 1.41
C GLU A 14 -2.91 -16.05 1.32
N PRO A 15 -2.10 -16.13 0.25
CA PRO A 15 -1.04 -17.13 0.16
C PRO A 15 0.03 -16.95 1.24
N LEU A 16 0.44 -15.71 1.52
CA LEU A 16 1.38 -15.40 2.60
C LEU A 16 0.82 -15.78 3.97
N ALA A 17 -0.42 -15.40 4.27
CA ALA A 17 -1.09 -15.70 5.52
C ALA A 17 -1.13 -17.21 5.79
N LYS A 18 -1.55 -17.99 4.78
CA LYS A 18 -1.58 -19.46 4.86
C LYS A 18 -0.18 -20.02 5.11
N GLN A 19 0.86 -19.51 4.43
CA GLN A 19 2.22 -20.00 4.64
C GLN A 19 2.80 -19.61 6.01
N LEU A 20 2.53 -18.41 6.52
CA LEU A 20 2.98 -18.00 7.85
C LEU A 20 2.41 -18.93 8.93
N ILE A 21 1.13 -19.27 8.84
CA ILE A 21 0.48 -20.21 9.75
C ILE A 21 1.07 -21.62 9.60
N LEU A 22 1.16 -22.14 8.36
CA LEU A 22 1.69 -23.48 8.09
C LEU A 22 3.17 -23.66 8.52
N LYS A 23 3.96 -22.59 8.53
CA LYS A 23 5.37 -22.60 8.95
C LYS A 23 5.56 -22.27 10.43
N GLY A 24 4.47 -22.09 11.19
CA GLY A 24 4.53 -21.74 12.61
C GLY A 24 5.13 -20.35 12.87
N LYS A 25 5.05 -19.45 11.89
CA LYS A 25 5.51 -18.05 12.00
C LYS A 25 4.43 -17.11 12.55
N ALA A 26 3.16 -17.50 12.47
CA ALA A 26 2.06 -16.76 13.05
C ALA A 26 0.96 -17.73 13.52
N ASN A 27 0.31 -17.42 14.64
CA ASN A 27 -0.89 -18.13 15.07
C ASN A 27 -2.12 -17.63 14.31
N ASN A 28 -2.21 -16.31 14.16
CA ASN A 28 -3.30 -15.62 13.47
C ASN A 28 -2.72 -14.61 12.47
N VAL A 29 -3.34 -14.50 11.30
CA VAL A 29 -3.00 -13.47 10.31
C VAL A 29 -4.29 -12.74 9.91
N TYR A 30 -4.32 -11.45 10.22
CA TYR A 30 -5.41 -10.56 9.83
C TYR A 30 -5.04 -9.87 8.52
N ILE A 31 -5.82 -10.12 7.46
CA ILE A 31 -5.74 -9.42 6.18
C ILE A 31 -6.97 -8.53 6.08
N LEU A 32 -6.80 -7.26 5.72
CA LEU A 32 -7.89 -6.28 5.75
C LEU A 32 -8.07 -5.66 4.38
N ASP A 33 -9.33 -5.51 3.95
CA ASP A 33 -9.66 -4.68 2.81
C ASP A 33 -9.69 -3.21 3.27
N LEU A 34 -8.96 -2.35 2.57
CA LEU A 34 -9.02 -0.90 2.77
C LEU A 34 -10.40 -0.37 2.36
N PRO A 35 -10.84 0.78 2.90
CA PRO A 35 -12.10 1.40 2.50
C PRO A 35 -12.22 1.52 0.96
N GLY A 36 -13.36 1.11 0.42
CA GLY A 36 -13.63 1.10 -1.02
C GLY A 36 -13.10 -0.11 -1.78
N HIS A 37 -12.43 -1.05 -1.11
CA HIS A 37 -11.86 -2.26 -1.71
C HIS A 37 -12.54 -3.51 -1.14
N GLY A 38 -12.59 -4.59 -1.94
CA GLY A 38 -13.12 -5.89 -1.51
C GLY A 38 -14.47 -5.79 -0.80
N GLY A 39 -14.54 -6.33 0.42
CA GLY A 39 -15.73 -6.28 1.27
C GLY A 39 -15.89 -4.99 2.09
N SER A 40 -14.88 -4.11 2.12
CA SER A 40 -14.86 -2.89 2.93
C SER A 40 -15.56 -1.74 2.25
N THR A 41 -16.88 -1.66 2.44
CA THR A 41 -17.69 -0.53 1.96
C THR A 41 -17.47 0.75 2.79
N MET A 42 -17.89 1.89 2.23
CA MET A 42 -17.86 3.19 2.93
C MET A 42 -19.27 3.63 3.29
N THR A 43 -19.46 4.07 4.55
CA THR A 43 -20.66 4.81 4.96
C THR A 43 -20.29 6.26 5.20
N LYS A 44 -21.07 7.21 4.66
CA LYS A 44 -20.84 8.64 4.86
C LYS A 44 -21.05 9.00 6.34
N GLY A 45 -20.02 9.60 6.95
CA GLY A 45 -20.09 10.15 8.30
C GLY A 45 -20.71 11.55 8.38
N THR A 46 -20.47 12.27 9.47
CA THR A 46 -20.94 13.66 9.65
C THR A 46 -20.02 14.70 8.99
N ALA A 47 -18.80 14.30 8.61
CA ALA A 47 -17.87 15.17 7.90
C ALA A 47 -18.34 15.46 6.48
N ALA A 48 -17.94 16.62 5.95
CA ALA A 48 -18.22 16.98 4.56
C ALA A 48 -17.55 16.03 3.56
N TYR A 49 -16.35 15.54 3.91
CA TYR A 49 -15.54 14.62 3.12
C TYR A 49 -14.96 13.50 3.99
N PRO A 50 -14.74 12.29 3.44
CA PRO A 50 -15.22 11.84 2.13
C PRO A 50 -16.75 11.67 2.16
N SER A 51 -17.43 12.20 1.15
CA SER A 51 -18.89 12.08 0.99
C SER A 51 -19.29 10.79 0.29
N ASN A 52 -18.37 10.22 -0.49
CA ASN A 52 -18.51 8.96 -1.21
C ASN A 52 -17.14 8.29 -1.41
N VAL A 53 -17.14 7.05 -1.89
CA VAL A 53 -15.93 6.21 -2.01
C VAL A 53 -14.87 6.80 -2.95
N SER A 54 -15.25 7.55 -4.00
CA SER A 54 -14.27 8.15 -4.93
C SER A 54 -13.46 9.29 -4.32
N GLU A 55 -13.88 9.80 -3.16
CA GLU A 55 -13.22 10.89 -2.46
C GLU A 55 -12.24 10.42 -1.39
N LEU A 56 -12.11 9.10 -1.20
CA LEU A 56 -11.16 8.51 -0.26
C LEU A 56 -9.72 8.88 -0.63
N THR A 57 -8.96 9.26 0.39
CA THR A 57 -7.52 9.50 0.29
C THR A 57 -6.73 8.45 1.08
N VAL A 58 -5.41 8.42 0.90
CA VAL A 58 -4.53 7.55 1.69
C VAL A 58 -4.59 7.88 3.20
N GLN A 59 -4.87 9.14 3.56
CA GLN A 59 -5.11 9.50 4.96
C GLN A 59 -6.40 8.85 5.49
N ASN A 60 -7.44 8.69 4.68
CA ASN A 60 -8.63 7.95 5.10
C ASN A 60 -8.31 6.45 5.30
N TYR A 61 -7.40 5.88 4.50
CA TYR A 61 -6.91 4.50 4.71
C TYR A 61 -6.13 4.37 6.03
N GLU A 62 -5.28 5.36 6.35
CA GLU A 62 -4.62 5.46 7.66
C GLU A 62 -5.63 5.52 8.80
N GLU A 63 -6.61 6.42 8.71
CA GLU A 63 -7.61 6.60 9.74
C GLU A 63 -8.45 5.35 9.97
N ALA A 64 -8.84 4.65 8.90
CA ALA A 64 -9.58 3.40 8.99
C ALA A 64 -8.72 2.28 9.62
N THR A 65 -7.46 2.15 9.19
CA THR A 65 -6.52 1.16 9.76
C THR A 65 -6.28 1.42 11.25
N ARG A 66 -6.12 2.70 11.63
CA ARG A 66 -5.98 3.12 13.02
C ARG A 66 -7.23 2.83 13.84
N ALA A 67 -8.41 3.20 13.32
CA ALA A 67 -9.67 2.96 14.01
C ALA A 67 -9.94 1.46 14.22
N LEU A 68 -9.56 0.62 13.26
CA LEU A 68 -9.59 -0.83 13.42
C LEU A 68 -8.70 -1.27 14.58
N LEU A 69 -7.42 -0.86 14.60
CA LEU A 69 -6.48 -1.19 15.68
C LEU A 69 -6.95 -0.68 17.06
N ASP A 70 -7.54 0.51 17.12
CA ASP A 70 -8.14 1.08 18.34
C ASP A 70 -9.30 0.20 18.86
N THR A 71 -10.05 -0.44 17.95
CA THR A 71 -11.24 -1.22 18.29
C THR A 71 -10.92 -2.69 18.60
N MET A 72 -9.87 -3.27 18.01
CA MET A 72 -9.53 -4.69 18.19
C MET A 72 -9.45 -5.14 19.67
N PRO A 73 -8.89 -4.37 20.62
CA PRO A 73 -8.87 -4.78 22.04
C PRO A 73 -10.23 -4.90 22.71
N SER A 74 -11.30 -4.34 22.11
CA SER A 74 -12.67 -4.48 22.61
C SER A 74 -13.35 -5.78 22.16
N THR A 75 -12.85 -6.40 21.10
CA THR A 75 -13.43 -7.61 20.50
C THR A 75 -12.48 -8.81 20.55
N MET A 76 -11.19 -8.58 20.85
CA MET A 76 -10.14 -9.59 20.89
C MET A 76 -9.33 -9.43 22.19
N ILE A 77 -8.94 -10.56 22.78
CA ILE A 77 -8.06 -10.60 23.96
C ILE A 77 -6.64 -10.97 23.55
N TRP A 78 -5.66 -10.61 24.38
CA TRP A 78 -4.30 -11.12 24.20
C TRP A 78 -4.30 -12.66 24.41
N PRO A 79 -3.58 -13.45 23.58
CA PRO A 79 -2.58 -13.08 22.58
C PRO A 79 -3.09 -12.92 21.14
N ASP A 80 -4.40 -12.78 20.92
CA ASP A 80 -4.96 -12.73 19.55
C ASP A 80 -4.75 -11.38 18.86
N LEU A 81 -4.37 -10.33 19.59
CA LEU A 81 -4.05 -9.02 19.01
C LEU A 81 -2.78 -9.08 18.14
N PRO A 82 -2.73 -8.34 17.02
CA PRO A 82 -1.56 -8.34 16.15
C PRO A 82 -0.36 -7.68 16.83
N ASP A 83 0.77 -8.39 16.89
CA ASP A 83 2.08 -7.85 17.31
C ASP A 83 2.94 -7.39 16.12
N THR A 84 2.52 -7.73 14.89
CA THR A 84 3.23 -7.45 13.66
C THR A 84 2.29 -6.77 12.66
N ILE A 85 2.73 -5.66 12.07
CA ILE A 85 2.02 -4.98 10.98
C ILE A 85 2.83 -5.07 9.68
N VAL A 86 2.15 -5.40 8.60
CA VAL A 86 2.72 -5.53 7.26
C VAL A 86 2.00 -4.56 6.35
N GLY A 87 2.74 -3.73 5.61
CA GLY A 87 2.17 -2.85 4.58
C GLY A 87 2.83 -3.13 3.24
N HIS A 88 2.02 -3.27 2.18
CA HIS A 88 2.50 -3.47 0.82
C HIS A 88 2.13 -2.28 -0.07
N SER A 89 3.06 -1.77 -0.89
CA SER A 89 2.84 -0.59 -1.76
C SER A 89 2.21 0.58 -0.99
N ILE A 90 1.02 1.04 -1.40
CA ILE A 90 0.26 2.10 -0.71
C ILE A 90 -0.04 1.74 0.75
N GLY A 91 -0.29 0.47 1.07
CA GLY A 91 -0.46 -0.03 2.42
C GLY A 91 0.81 0.16 3.26
N GLY A 92 1.99 0.13 2.64
CA GLY A 92 3.24 0.52 3.28
C GLY A 92 3.26 1.99 3.68
N LEU A 93 2.81 2.89 2.80
CA LEU A 93 2.65 4.32 3.12
C LEU A 93 1.57 4.57 4.17
N VAL A 94 0.47 3.81 4.16
CA VAL A 94 -0.56 3.84 5.22
C VAL A 94 0.06 3.56 6.59
N VAL A 95 0.90 2.52 6.70
CA VAL A 95 1.61 2.20 7.95
C VAL A 95 2.61 3.30 8.34
N GLN A 96 3.32 3.88 7.37
CA GLN A 96 4.20 5.04 7.61
C GLN A 96 3.41 6.24 8.17
N LEU A 97 2.25 6.56 7.62
CA LEU A 97 1.41 7.67 8.08
C LEU A 97 0.85 7.43 9.48
N LEU A 98 0.43 6.19 9.77
CA LEU A 98 0.00 5.78 11.10
C LEU A 98 1.11 6.00 12.13
N GLN A 99 2.31 5.48 11.88
CA GLN A 99 3.45 5.67 12.77
C GLN A 99 3.84 7.15 12.90
N ASN A 100 3.84 7.92 11.80
CA ASN A 100 4.12 9.36 11.82
C ASN A 100 3.13 10.13 12.71
N LYS A 101 1.83 9.79 12.62
CA LYS A 101 0.77 10.40 13.44
C LYS A 101 0.96 10.09 14.92
N LEU A 102 1.25 8.82 15.26
CA LEU A 102 1.53 8.41 16.64
C LEU A 102 2.79 9.10 17.18
N LYS A 103 3.85 9.20 16.38
CA LYS A 103 5.09 9.89 16.76
C LYS A 103 4.84 11.36 17.10
N ASN A 104 4.04 12.05 16.31
CA ASN A 104 3.62 13.44 16.57
C ASN A 104 2.79 13.59 17.86
N GLN A 105 2.25 12.49 18.38
CA GLN A 105 1.52 12.41 19.65
C GLN A 105 2.37 11.81 20.79
N ASN A 106 3.69 11.78 20.65
CA ASN A 106 4.65 11.15 21.59
C ASN A 106 4.42 9.63 21.83
N SER A 107 3.71 8.99 20.91
CA SER A 107 3.41 7.55 20.92
C SER A 107 4.19 6.80 19.82
N SER A 108 3.89 5.52 19.65
CA SER A 108 4.32 4.66 18.54
C SER A 108 3.38 3.48 18.40
N LEU A 109 3.47 2.74 17.29
CA LEU A 109 2.76 1.46 17.09
C LEU A 109 2.98 0.51 18.28
N PHE A 110 4.20 0.46 18.82
CA PHE A 110 4.51 -0.31 20.01
C PHE A 110 3.82 0.24 21.27
N LYS A 111 3.95 1.55 21.55
CA LYS A 111 3.38 2.11 22.77
C LYS A 111 1.86 1.96 22.82
N GLN A 112 1.20 2.27 21.70
CA GLN A 112 -0.26 2.30 21.57
C GLN A 112 -0.86 0.90 21.42
N TYR A 113 -0.35 0.08 20.49
CA TYR A 113 -0.99 -1.18 20.08
C TYR A 113 -0.18 -2.44 20.41
N LYS A 114 1.00 -2.28 21.03
CA LYS A 114 1.94 -3.39 21.31
C LYS A 114 2.46 -4.09 20.06
N ILE A 115 2.37 -3.43 18.89
CA ILE A 115 2.99 -3.89 17.65
C ILE A 115 4.51 -3.71 17.76
N THR A 116 5.25 -4.80 17.81
CA THR A 116 6.71 -4.84 17.99
C THR A 116 7.47 -4.94 16.68
N SER A 117 6.83 -5.44 15.61
CA SER A 117 7.45 -5.57 14.29
C SER A 117 6.64 -4.91 13.18
N THR A 118 7.35 -4.25 12.27
CA THR A 118 6.81 -3.65 11.05
C THR A 118 7.55 -4.20 9.84
N VAL A 119 6.82 -4.66 8.82
CA VAL A 119 7.37 -5.10 7.54
C VAL A 119 6.74 -4.28 6.41
N LEU A 120 7.53 -3.45 5.75
CA LEU A 120 7.10 -2.63 4.62
C LEU A 120 7.60 -3.28 3.32
N ILE A 121 6.70 -3.93 2.58
CA ILE A 121 7.03 -4.67 1.35
C ILE A 121 6.79 -3.78 0.15
N ALA A 122 7.85 -3.48 -0.62
CA ALA A 122 7.74 -2.64 -1.82
C ALA A 122 6.91 -1.36 -1.54
N SER A 123 7.23 -0.69 -0.43
CA SER A 123 6.41 0.39 0.09
C SER A 123 6.55 1.67 -0.73
N ASP A 124 5.44 2.36 -0.90
CA ASP A 124 5.41 3.68 -1.52
C ASP A 124 6.36 4.66 -0.79
N ILE A 125 7.04 5.48 -1.60
CA ILE A 125 8.02 6.46 -1.15
C ILE A 125 7.30 7.78 -0.82
N PRO A 126 7.37 8.30 0.41
CA PRO A 126 6.73 9.57 0.77
C PRO A 126 7.58 10.78 0.34
N TYR A 127 6.97 11.98 0.31
CA TYR A 127 7.73 13.22 0.30
C TYR A 127 8.52 13.38 1.63
N PRO A 128 9.77 13.89 1.63
CA PRO A 128 10.51 14.52 0.53
C PRO A 128 11.45 13.59 -0.25
N LEU A 129 11.37 12.28 -0.06
CA LEU A 129 12.29 11.37 -0.73
C LEU A 129 12.02 11.35 -2.24
N PRO A 130 13.07 11.40 -3.08
CA PRO A 130 12.90 11.28 -4.51
C PRO A 130 12.36 9.90 -4.86
N TRP A 131 11.43 9.86 -5.82
CA TRP A 131 10.90 8.64 -6.42
C TRP A 131 10.83 8.85 -7.93
N SER A 132 11.77 8.25 -8.65
CA SER A 132 11.95 8.41 -10.09
C SER A 132 10.68 8.12 -10.89
N GLY A 133 9.93 7.08 -10.52
CA GLY A 133 8.67 6.72 -11.19
C GLY A 133 7.58 7.79 -11.07
N SER A 134 7.56 8.55 -9.97
CA SER A 134 6.57 9.62 -9.76
C SER A 134 7.10 11.00 -10.09
N ASP A 135 8.38 11.31 -9.88
CA ASP A 135 8.91 12.68 -10.00
C ASP A 135 9.02 13.15 -11.45
N VAL A 136 8.87 12.25 -12.44
CA VAL A 136 8.68 12.60 -13.85
C VAL A 136 7.45 13.53 -13.99
N THR A 137 7.62 14.62 -14.73
CA THR A 137 6.54 15.58 -14.97
C THR A 137 5.74 15.19 -16.21
N MET A 138 4.47 15.62 -16.29
CA MET A 138 3.61 15.33 -17.44
C MET A 138 4.11 15.97 -18.76
N GLY A 139 5.05 16.92 -18.69
CA GLY A 139 5.71 17.52 -19.85
C GLY A 139 6.99 16.82 -20.32
N ASP A 140 7.43 15.76 -19.63
CA ASP A 140 8.63 14.99 -19.99
C ASP A 140 8.36 14.13 -21.24
N PRO A 141 9.26 14.04 -22.24
CA PRO A 141 9.10 13.15 -23.39
C PRO A 141 8.85 11.68 -23.04
N ASN A 142 9.30 11.23 -21.87
CA ASN A 142 9.14 9.87 -21.37
C ASN A 142 8.01 9.73 -20.34
N TYR A 143 7.15 10.75 -20.18
CA TYR A 143 6.11 10.75 -19.13
C TYR A 143 5.19 9.53 -19.18
N ASN A 144 4.95 8.96 -20.37
CA ASN A 144 4.10 7.78 -20.58
C ASN A 144 4.52 6.55 -19.76
N GLN A 145 5.75 6.50 -19.25
CA GLN A 145 6.27 5.42 -18.40
C GLN A 145 6.23 5.76 -16.91
N SER A 146 5.71 6.93 -16.54
CA SER A 146 5.64 7.39 -15.15
C SER A 146 4.38 6.89 -14.43
N ALA A 147 4.47 6.80 -13.10
CA ALA A 147 3.32 6.53 -12.23
C ALA A 147 2.23 7.62 -12.37
N LYS A 148 2.62 8.88 -12.65
CA LYS A 148 1.65 9.95 -12.94
C LYS A 148 0.86 9.67 -14.22
N ALA A 149 1.53 9.22 -15.29
CA ALA A 149 0.85 8.87 -16.53
C ALA A 149 -0.09 7.69 -16.37
N PHE A 150 0.28 6.66 -15.60
CA PHE A 150 -0.66 5.59 -15.24
C PHE A 150 -1.90 6.19 -14.57
N VAL A 151 -1.77 6.87 -13.43
CA VAL A 151 -2.92 7.42 -12.69
C VAL A 151 -3.79 8.33 -13.57
N TRP A 152 -3.18 9.13 -14.44
CA TRP A 152 -3.93 10.01 -15.34
C TRP A 152 -4.62 9.28 -16.50
N ASN A 153 -3.91 8.38 -17.19
CA ASN A 153 -4.39 7.74 -18.42
C ASN A 153 -5.43 6.64 -18.14
N PHE A 154 -5.37 6.02 -16.95
CA PHE A 154 -6.33 5.00 -16.53
C PHE A 154 -7.43 5.56 -15.61
N LYS A 155 -7.55 6.88 -15.56
CA LYS A 155 -8.64 7.55 -14.86
C LYS A 155 -9.97 7.27 -15.56
N VAL A 156 -10.96 6.87 -14.78
CA VAL A 156 -12.31 6.57 -15.26
C VAL A 156 -13.38 7.22 -14.38
N GLU A 157 -14.53 7.51 -14.98
CA GLU A 157 -15.72 7.97 -14.27
C GLU A 157 -16.65 6.78 -13.96
N ARG A 158 -17.26 6.79 -12.78
CA ARG A 158 -18.28 5.81 -12.36
C ARG A 158 -19.47 6.50 -11.74
N ILE A 159 -20.67 6.06 -12.10
CA ILE A 159 -21.91 6.53 -11.47
C ILE A 159 -22.03 5.85 -10.10
N LEU A 160 -22.01 6.65 -9.04
CA LEU A 160 -22.14 6.20 -7.65
C LEU A 160 -23.58 6.28 -7.13
N SER A 161 -24.37 7.21 -7.68
CA SER A 161 -25.79 7.36 -7.41
C SER A 161 -26.44 7.96 -8.65
N SER A 162 -27.64 7.51 -9.01
CA SER A 162 -28.42 8.07 -10.12
C SER A 162 -29.43 9.13 -9.68
N SER A 163 -29.73 9.24 -8.37
CA SER A 163 -30.69 10.21 -7.84
C SER A 163 -30.37 10.61 -6.38
N PRO A 164 -29.69 11.75 -6.14
CA PRO A 164 -29.11 12.64 -7.15
C PRO A 164 -27.97 11.97 -7.92
N LEU A 165 -27.70 12.45 -9.14
CA LEU A 165 -26.56 11.97 -9.94
C LEU A 165 -25.25 12.32 -9.20
N VAL A 166 -24.48 11.30 -8.85
CA VAL A 166 -23.14 11.43 -8.28
C VAL A 166 -22.19 10.61 -9.15
N ILE A 167 -21.20 11.28 -9.73
CA ILE A 167 -20.13 10.65 -10.51
C ILE A 167 -18.85 10.74 -9.69
N GLY A 168 -18.17 9.61 -9.55
CA GLY A 168 -16.87 9.51 -8.90
C GLY A 168 -15.75 9.25 -9.90
N LEU A 169 -14.55 9.70 -9.55
CA LEU A 169 -13.33 9.42 -10.30
C LEU A 169 -12.54 8.30 -9.65
N PHE A 170 -12.12 7.35 -10.47
CA PHE A 170 -11.31 6.19 -10.07
C PHE A 170 -10.15 6.00 -11.03
N VAL A 171 -9.21 5.14 -10.64
CA VAL A 171 -8.24 4.55 -11.54
C VAL A 171 -8.61 3.07 -11.72
N GLU A 172 -8.74 2.66 -12.98
CA GLU A 172 -9.01 1.28 -13.37
C GLU A 172 -7.78 0.71 -14.07
N SER A 173 -7.06 -0.19 -13.41
CA SER A 173 -5.96 -0.90 -14.05
C SER A 173 -6.51 -1.98 -14.98
N PRO A 174 -6.24 -1.91 -16.30
CA PRO A 174 -6.54 -3.03 -17.18
C PRO A 174 -5.85 -4.32 -16.68
N ASP A 175 -6.50 -5.47 -16.84
CA ASP A 175 -6.00 -6.74 -16.28
C ASP A 175 -4.61 -7.13 -16.82
N ASP A 176 -4.36 -6.88 -18.11
CA ASP A 176 -3.05 -7.12 -18.72
C ASP A 176 -1.98 -6.21 -18.11
N PHE A 177 -2.30 -4.95 -17.85
CA PHE A 177 -1.42 -4.03 -17.16
C PHE A 177 -1.19 -4.45 -15.70
N PHE A 178 -2.24 -4.85 -14.98
CA PHE A 178 -2.17 -5.33 -13.60
C PHE A 178 -1.24 -6.55 -13.48
N ILE A 179 -1.42 -7.55 -14.34
CA ILE A 179 -0.53 -8.72 -14.41
C ILE A 179 0.89 -8.31 -14.78
N ASN A 180 1.07 -7.51 -15.83
CA ASN A 180 2.40 -7.18 -16.34
C ASN A 180 3.24 -6.34 -15.37
N THR A 181 2.62 -5.50 -14.56
CA THR A 181 3.33 -4.65 -13.61
C THR A 181 3.51 -5.29 -12.25
N LYS A 182 2.59 -6.16 -11.82
CA LYS A 182 2.65 -6.75 -10.48
C LYS A 182 3.16 -8.19 -10.44
N TYR A 183 2.92 -8.97 -11.49
CA TYR A 183 3.08 -10.42 -11.48
C TYR A 183 3.95 -10.94 -12.62
N SER A 184 4.72 -10.08 -13.29
CA SER A 184 5.53 -10.47 -14.43
C SER A 184 6.97 -9.97 -14.32
N VAL A 185 7.88 -10.69 -14.99
CA VAL A 185 9.25 -10.23 -15.27
C VAL A 185 9.41 -10.10 -16.77
N ASN A 186 9.74 -8.91 -17.26
CA ASN A 186 9.86 -8.62 -18.69
C ASN A 186 8.61 -9.02 -19.49
N GLY A 187 7.41 -8.80 -18.92
CA GLY A 187 6.13 -9.14 -19.56
C GLY A 187 5.74 -10.62 -19.54
N ILE A 188 6.53 -11.48 -18.89
CA ILE A 188 6.20 -12.90 -18.70
C ILE A 188 5.69 -13.10 -17.26
N PRO A 189 4.45 -13.56 -17.07
CA PRO A 189 3.92 -13.86 -15.74
C PRO A 189 4.77 -14.88 -14.98
N VAL A 190 5.01 -14.64 -13.69
CA VAL A 190 5.71 -15.58 -12.81
C VAL A 190 4.83 -16.79 -12.48
N THR A 191 5.43 -17.88 -11.99
CA THR A 191 4.73 -19.16 -11.78
C THR A 191 3.48 -19.04 -10.90
N GLY A 192 3.49 -18.16 -9.89
CA GLY A 192 2.36 -17.94 -8.98
C GLY A 192 1.48 -16.73 -9.33
N ALA A 193 1.56 -16.19 -10.55
CA ALA A 193 0.66 -15.11 -10.97
C ALA A 193 -0.82 -15.52 -10.84
N PRO A 194 -1.73 -14.58 -10.52
CA PRO A 194 -3.14 -14.90 -10.36
C PRO A 194 -3.76 -15.36 -11.68
N THR A 195 -4.67 -16.32 -11.59
CA THR A 195 -5.52 -16.73 -12.71
C THR A 195 -6.52 -15.61 -13.07
N PRO A 196 -7.11 -15.61 -14.28
CA PRO A 196 -8.11 -14.61 -14.65
C PRO A 196 -9.26 -14.47 -13.63
N ALA A 197 -9.79 -15.59 -13.12
CA ALA A 197 -10.83 -15.57 -12.10
C ALA A 197 -10.38 -14.98 -10.75
N GLN A 198 -9.09 -15.06 -10.43
CA GLN A 198 -8.53 -14.40 -9.25
C GLN A 198 -8.32 -12.90 -9.49
N VAL A 199 -7.94 -12.50 -10.71
CA VAL A 199 -7.83 -11.08 -11.08
C VAL A 199 -9.17 -10.36 -10.89
N GLU A 200 -10.30 -10.97 -11.25
CA GLU A 200 -11.65 -10.40 -11.07
C GLU A 200 -11.98 -9.97 -9.63
N VAL A 201 -11.36 -10.60 -8.63
CA VAL A 201 -11.60 -10.30 -7.20
C VAL A 201 -10.42 -9.56 -6.54
N MET A 202 -9.27 -9.52 -7.21
CA MET A 202 -8.04 -8.88 -6.72
C MET A 202 -7.87 -7.48 -7.27
N ASN A 203 -8.13 -7.29 -8.57
CA ASN A 203 -7.95 -6.03 -9.28
C ASN A 203 -9.23 -5.19 -9.16
N VAL A 204 -9.19 -4.19 -8.29
CA VAL A 204 -10.34 -3.33 -8.01
C VAL A 204 -10.03 -1.86 -8.29
N LEU A 205 -11.08 -1.05 -8.40
CA LEU A 205 -10.93 0.38 -8.65
C LEU A 205 -10.29 1.09 -7.46
N GLU A 206 -9.24 1.88 -7.72
CA GLU A 206 -8.66 2.76 -6.72
C GLU A 206 -9.33 4.15 -6.81
N PRO A 207 -9.82 4.73 -5.70
CA PRO A 207 -10.23 6.13 -5.65
C PRO A 207 -9.17 7.08 -6.22
N TYR A 208 -9.54 7.91 -7.19
CA TYR A 208 -8.57 8.76 -7.89
C TYR A 208 -7.82 9.68 -6.93
N ARG A 209 -8.46 10.17 -5.86
CA ARG A 209 -7.79 11.03 -4.87
C ARG A 209 -6.64 10.31 -4.17
N ALA A 210 -6.85 9.07 -3.73
CA ALA A 210 -5.79 8.25 -3.14
C ALA A 210 -4.65 8.03 -4.13
N ALA A 211 -4.98 7.65 -5.37
CA ALA A 211 -4.02 7.47 -6.46
C ALA A 211 -3.21 8.75 -6.76
N ALA A 212 -3.87 9.90 -6.86
CA ALA A 212 -3.23 11.17 -7.15
C ALA A 212 -2.29 11.62 -6.01
N ASN A 213 -2.67 11.36 -4.75
CA ASN A 213 -1.85 11.72 -3.59
C ASN A 213 -0.52 10.96 -3.54
N ILE A 214 -0.49 9.70 -3.96
CA ILE A 214 0.75 8.91 -3.95
C ILE A 214 1.72 9.35 -5.05
N VAL A 215 1.23 9.76 -6.22
CA VAL A 215 2.08 10.15 -7.36
C VAL A 215 2.31 11.66 -7.48
N GLY A 216 1.68 12.48 -6.65
CA GLY A 216 1.81 13.94 -6.67
C GLY A 216 1.09 14.59 -7.85
N LEU A 217 -0.16 14.20 -8.10
CA LEU A 217 -1.08 14.83 -9.04
C LEU A 217 -2.19 15.60 -8.33
N ASP A 218 -2.75 16.60 -8.99
CA ASP A 218 -3.95 17.31 -8.53
C ASP A 218 -5.08 16.33 -8.18
N PRO A 219 -5.46 16.23 -6.88
CA PRO A 219 -6.44 15.25 -6.43
C PRO A 219 -7.86 15.53 -6.93
N SER A 220 -8.14 16.72 -7.49
CA SER A 220 -9.43 16.97 -8.12
C SER A 220 -9.63 16.18 -9.42
N GLY A 221 -8.53 15.72 -10.03
CA GLY A 221 -8.53 15.05 -11.33
C GLY A 221 -8.90 15.95 -12.50
N GLN A 222 -9.00 17.26 -12.29
CA GLN A 222 -9.33 18.24 -13.33
C GLN A 222 -8.10 18.75 -14.09
N THR A 223 -6.93 18.72 -13.46
CA THR A 223 -5.67 19.16 -14.07
C THR A 223 -4.58 18.11 -13.95
N GLN A 224 -3.58 18.19 -14.83
CA GLN A 224 -2.36 17.39 -14.77
C GLN A 224 -1.27 18.04 -13.89
N ASN A 225 -1.63 19.06 -13.12
CA ASN A 225 -0.67 19.82 -12.34
C ASN A 225 -0.02 18.92 -11.29
N ALA A 226 1.31 19.01 -11.20
CA ALA A 226 2.05 18.34 -10.16
C ALA A 226 1.81 19.05 -8.82
N VAL A 227 1.54 18.26 -7.78
CA VAL A 227 1.47 18.70 -6.40
C VAL A 227 2.43 17.87 -5.54
N PRO A 228 2.80 18.32 -4.34
CA PRO A 228 3.61 17.50 -3.45
C PRO A 228 2.92 16.16 -3.13
N ARG A 229 3.69 15.06 -3.15
CA ARG A 229 3.27 13.78 -2.58
C ARG A 229 3.02 13.91 -1.07
N ILE A 230 2.36 12.92 -0.48
CA ILE A 230 2.08 12.90 0.96
C ILE A 230 3.40 12.95 1.76
N PRO A 231 3.56 13.91 2.71
CA PRO A 231 4.77 14.00 3.52
C PRO A 231 4.78 13.00 4.67
N VAL A 232 5.95 12.43 4.94
CA VAL A 232 6.25 11.67 6.16
C VAL A 232 7.50 12.24 6.80
N THR A 233 7.51 12.37 8.13
CA THR A 233 8.67 12.91 8.85
C THR A 233 9.81 11.89 8.88
N ARG A 234 11.06 12.36 8.84
CA ARG A 234 12.25 11.53 9.04
C ARG A 234 12.27 10.96 10.47
N GLY A 235 12.74 9.71 10.63
CA GLY A 235 12.99 9.13 11.95
C GLY A 235 11.73 8.85 12.75
N ILE A 236 10.67 8.42 12.07
CA ILE A 236 9.40 8.05 12.71
C ILE A 236 9.46 6.69 13.40
N TRP A 237 10.45 5.85 13.09
CA TRP A 237 10.83 4.69 13.91
C TRP A 237 11.98 5.04 14.85
N SER A 238 12.07 4.36 15.99
CA SER A 238 13.08 4.63 17.02
C SER A 238 13.47 3.34 17.76
N GLY A 239 14.02 2.38 17.02
CA GLY A 239 14.53 1.10 17.57
C GLY A 239 13.50 -0.03 17.66
N GLU A 240 12.24 0.18 17.24
CA GLU A 240 11.32 -0.92 16.97
C GLU A 240 11.80 -1.75 15.76
N ASN A 241 11.38 -3.02 15.65
CA ASN A 241 11.83 -3.93 14.58
C ASN A 241 11.18 -3.57 13.23
N LEU A 242 11.80 -2.64 12.50
CA LEU A 242 11.42 -2.23 11.15
C LEU A 242 12.21 -3.02 10.09
N LYS A 243 11.49 -3.60 9.13
CA LYS A 243 12.04 -4.15 7.89
C LYS A 243 11.43 -3.42 6.69
N VAL A 244 12.27 -2.86 5.83
CA VAL A 244 11.86 -2.24 4.55
C VAL A 244 12.40 -3.12 3.42
N VAL A 245 11.50 -3.78 2.72
CA VAL A 245 11.81 -4.88 1.81
C VAL A 245 11.80 -4.39 0.37
N TRP A 246 12.93 -4.58 -0.31
CA TRP A 246 13.04 -4.43 -1.76
C TRP A 246 12.98 -5.80 -2.43
N LEU A 247 12.17 -5.91 -3.48
CA LEU A 247 12.03 -7.09 -4.32
C LEU A 247 12.75 -6.79 -5.65
N ASP A 248 13.73 -7.61 -6.03
CA ASP A 248 14.68 -7.22 -7.09
C ASP A 248 14.13 -7.24 -8.53
N LYS A 249 12.89 -7.72 -8.73
CA LYS A 249 12.12 -7.62 -9.99
C LYS A 249 10.95 -6.65 -9.89
N ASP A 250 10.84 -5.89 -8.80
CA ASP A 250 9.86 -4.82 -8.69
C ASP A 250 10.15 -3.70 -9.71
N VAL A 251 9.12 -3.29 -10.45
CA VAL A 251 9.21 -2.26 -11.49
C VAL A 251 8.90 -0.85 -10.99
N PHE A 252 8.32 -0.72 -9.79
CA PHE A 252 7.91 0.54 -9.20
C PHE A 252 9.00 1.17 -8.34
N PHE A 253 9.85 0.34 -7.72
CA PHE A 253 10.86 0.80 -6.76
C PHE A 253 12.24 0.20 -7.02
N THR A 254 13.24 1.08 -7.07
CA THR A 254 14.63 0.66 -7.16
C THR A 254 15.21 0.29 -5.79
N LYS A 255 16.32 -0.44 -5.81
CA LYS A 255 17.12 -0.72 -4.61
C LYS A 255 17.51 0.56 -3.89
N GLN A 256 17.94 1.58 -4.64
CA GLN A 256 18.44 2.83 -4.06
C GLN A 256 17.31 3.62 -3.39
N GLU A 257 16.13 3.70 -4.01
CA GLU A 257 14.96 4.36 -3.41
C GLU A 257 14.52 3.64 -2.13
N THR A 258 14.49 2.31 -2.14
CA THR A 258 14.13 1.52 -0.96
C THR A 258 15.16 1.66 0.16
N GLN A 259 16.45 1.70 -0.18
CA GLN A 259 17.52 1.97 0.78
C GLN A 259 17.42 3.38 1.38
N ASN A 260 17.09 4.37 0.55
CA ASN A 260 16.86 5.74 1.00
C ASN A 260 15.66 5.82 1.95
N LEU A 261 14.57 5.11 1.63
CA LEU A 261 13.41 4.99 2.51
C LEU A 261 13.79 4.40 3.87
N ALA A 262 14.47 3.25 3.89
CA ALA A 262 14.92 2.60 5.12
C ALA A 262 15.73 3.56 6.01
N ASN A 263 16.73 4.24 5.42
CA ASN A 263 17.59 5.19 6.12
C ASN A 263 16.86 6.47 6.59
N TYR A 264 15.77 6.84 5.90
CA TYR A 264 14.95 7.99 6.25
C TYR A 264 13.99 7.67 7.40
N LEU A 265 13.40 6.48 7.37
CA LEU A 265 12.42 6.03 8.37
C LEU A 265 13.05 5.69 9.72
N ASP A 266 14.23 5.05 9.72
CA ASP A 266 14.98 4.71 10.94
C ASP A 266 16.49 5.04 10.79
N PRO A 267 16.87 6.33 10.90
CA PRO A 267 18.24 6.77 10.68
C PRO A 267 19.25 6.14 11.65
N GLY A 268 20.34 5.61 11.09
CA GLY A 268 21.45 5.07 11.88
C GLY A 268 21.29 3.60 12.27
N GLN A 269 20.16 2.97 11.95
CA GLN A 269 19.98 1.53 12.16
C GLN A 269 20.47 0.69 10.98
N ILE A 270 21.27 -0.32 11.30
CA ILE A 270 21.80 -1.29 10.32
C ILE A 270 20.79 -2.41 10.15
N GLY A 271 20.61 -2.90 8.92
CA GLY A 271 19.76 -4.07 8.64
C GLY A 271 18.26 -3.78 8.53
N VAL A 272 17.86 -2.51 8.52
CA VAL A 272 16.47 -2.09 8.28
C VAL A 272 16.03 -2.46 6.85
N MET A 273 16.91 -2.26 5.86
CA MET A 273 16.63 -2.68 4.49
C MET A 273 16.86 -4.19 4.35
N VAL A 274 15.88 -4.90 3.79
CA VAL A 274 16.00 -6.31 3.39
C VAL A 274 15.90 -6.40 1.86
N THR A 275 16.86 -7.08 1.23
CA THR A 275 16.80 -7.38 -0.21
C THR A 275 16.33 -8.82 -0.40
N ILE A 276 15.29 -9.00 -1.20
CA ILE A 276 14.86 -10.29 -1.70
C ILE A 276 15.21 -10.34 -3.17
N SER A 277 16.16 -11.22 -3.51
CA SER A 277 16.59 -11.44 -4.89
C SER A 277 16.22 -12.85 -5.31
N ASP A 278 15.32 -12.94 -6.28
CA ASP A 278 14.84 -14.19 -6.84
C ASP A 278 14.29 -13.90 -8.25
N PRO A 279 14.40 -14.82 -9.22
CA PRO A 279 13.83 -14.62 -10.56
C PRO A 279 12.34 -14.24 -10.57
N GLU A 280 11.60 -14.48 -9.49
CA GLU A 280 10.18 -14.21 -9.35
C GLU A 280 9.86 -13.23 -8.20
N ALA A 281 10.84 -12.50 -7.67
CA ALA A 281 10.63 -11.45 -6.65
C ALA A 281 10.01 -10.18 -7.25
N VAL A 282 8.78 -10.29 -7.74
CA VAL A 282 7.97 -9.23 -8.36
C VAL A 282 7.13 -8.48 -7.34
N HIS A 283 6.54 -7.34 -7.70
CA HIS A 283 5.76 -6.50 -6.79
C HIS A 283 4.65 -7.27 -6.03
N GLY A 284 3.97 -8.21 -6.71
CA GLY A 284 2.93 -9.09 -6.17
C GLY A 284 3.42 -10.33 -5.41
N THR A 285 4.69 -10.35 -4.96
CA THR A 285 5.30 -11.47 -4.22
C THR A 285 4.46 -11.99 -3.03
N PRO A 286 3.74 -11.16 -2.23
CA PRO A 286 2.89 -11.67 -1.15
C PRO A 286 1.87 -12.74 -1.60
N PHE A 287 1.43 -12.65 -2.86
CA PHE A 287 0.54 -13.61 -3.46
C PHE A 287 1.29 -14.69 -4.24
N SER A 288 2.19 -14.28 -5.15
CA SER A 288 2.76 -15.18 -6.16
C SER A 288 3.90 -16.06 -5.64
N LYS A 289 4.69 -15.57 -4.69
CA LYS A 289 5.82 -16.32 -4.12
C LYS A 289 6.03 -16.02 -2.64
N PRO A 290 5.01 -16.24 -1.79
CA PRO A 290 5.06 -15.92 -0.36
C PRO A 290 6.22 -16.57 0.41
N SER A 291 6.76 -17.68 -0.10
CA SER A 291 7.89 -18.37 0.54
C SER A 291 9.13 -17.50 0.68
N LEU A 292 9.32 -16.52 -0.21
CA LEU A 292 10.43 -15.56 -0.14
C LEU A 292 10.30 -14.61 1.05
N LEU A 293 9.09 -14.38 1.56
CA LEU A 293 8.80 -13.43 2.63
C LEU A 293 8.80 -14.10 4.02
N ILE A 294 8.74 -15.42 4.09
CA ILE A 294 8.72 -16.17 5.37
C ILE A 294 9.90 -15.84 6.28
N PRO A 295 11.16 -15.64 5.80
CA PRO A 295 12.27 -15.26 6.67
C PRO A 295 12.14 -13.89 7.34
N LEU A 296 11.16 -13.06 6.93
CA LEU A 296 10.91 -11.75 7.54
C LEU A 296 10.18 -11.84 8.88
N PHE A 297 9.64 -13.01 9.23
CA PHE A 297 8.83 -13.30 10.41
C PHE A 297 9.48 -14.41 11.25
#